data_AF-A0A834MD26-F1
#
_entry.id   AF-A0A834MD26-F1
#
_cell.length_a   1.000
_cell.length_b   1.000
_cell.length_c   1.000
_cell.angle_alpha   90.00
_cell.angle_beta   90.00
_cell.angle_gamma   90.00
#
_symmetry.space_group_name_H-M   'P 1'
#
loop_
_entity.id
_entity.type
_entity.pdbx_description
1 polymer ?
#
loop_
_entity_poly.entity_id
_entity_poly.type
_entity_poly.pdbx_seq_one_letter_code
_entity_poly.pdbx_strand_id
1 'polypeptide(L)'
;LNISEVTVVGTRVLQGVHAIDNDQQGPFSSVKYSVLSGPHSDYFEFENELEGTLVLKKSLDYESLKQFDVGIRAQDHGDPPKNADTTLTVHVIDADDQNPKFLDDRYTAVVPEPPVKGALLIVSPREILSLDQDVGIGAPIYYT
;
A
#
# COMPACT_ATOMS: atom_id res chain seq x y z
N LEU A 1 10.83 -3.66 2.75
CA LEU A 1 9.64 -4.20 3.45
C LEU A 1 8.49 -4.16 2.47
N ASN A 2 7.80 -5.28 2.26
CA ASN A 2 6.72 -5.36 1.28
C ASN A 2 5.40 -5.49 2.03
N ILE A 3 4.45 -4.58 1.79
CA ILE A 3 3.16 -4.53 2.49
C ILE A 3 2.06 -4.35 1.46
N SER A 4 1.00 -5.16 1.51
CA SER A 4 -0.14 -5.00 0.63
C SER A 4 -0.96 -3.76 0.98
N GLU A 5 -1.51 -3.06 0.00
CA GLU A 5 -2.27 -1.83 0.26
C GLU A 5 -3.54 -2.05 1.10
N VAL A 6 -4.16 -3.22 0.97
CA VAL A 6 -5.31 -3.65 1.76
C VAL A 6 -4.94 -4.10 3.19
N THR A 7 -3.68 -3.91 3.61
CA THR A 7 -3.25 -4.22 4.97
C THR A 7 -3.97 -3.31 5.96
N VAL A 8 -4.65 -3.92 6.94
CA VAL A 8 -5.42 -3.19 7.95
C VAL A 8 -4.50 -2.37 8.85
N VAL A 9 -4.88 -1.13 9.13
CA VAL A 9 -4.21 -0.28 10.13
C VAL A 9 -4.20 -0.97 11.50
N GLY A 10 -3.06 -0.90 12.19
CA GLY A 10 -2.77 -1.61 13.44
C GLY A 10 -2.09 -2.96 13.23
N THR A 11 -1.96 -3.43 12.00
CA THR A 11 -1.22 -4.68 11.71
C THR A 11 0.25 -4.52 12.05
N ARG A 12 0.82 -5.52 12.74
CA ARG A 12 2.26 -5.66 12.98
C ARG A 12 2.95 -6.06 11.69
N VAL A 13 3.75 -5.16 11.12
CA VAL A 13 4.41 -5.35 9.82
C VAL A 13 5.86 -5.80 9.95
N LEU A 14 6.48 -5.57 11.11
CA LEU A 14 7.78 -6.12 11.48
C LEU A 14 7.75 -6.53 12.96
N GLN A 15 8.38 -7.66 13.28
CA GLN A 15 8.59 -8.14 14.64
C GLN A 15 10.06 -8.51 14.84
N GLY A 16 10.61 -8.21 16.02
CA GLY A 16 11.96 -8.61 16.38
C GLY A 16 13.06 -7.87 15.62
N VAL A 17 12.87 -6.59 15.31
CA VAL A 17 13.99 -5.76 14.84
C VAL A 17 15.00 -5.67 15.99
N HIS A 18 16.22 -6.16 15.75
CA HIS A 18 17.29 -6.19 16.75
C HIS A 18 18.51 -5.43 16.23
N ALA A 19 18.85 -4.33 16.92
CA ALA A 19 20.18 -3.76 16.89
C ALA A 19 21.07 -4.51 17.88
N ILE A 20 22.33 -4.75 17.49
CA ILE A 20 23.31 -5.45 18.32
C ILE A 20 24.23 -4.41 18.93
N ASP A 21 24.17 -4.27 20.26
CA ASP A 21 25.20 -3.56 21.01
C ASP A 21 26.34 -4.53 21.36
N ASN A 22 27.50 -4.34 20.73
CA ASN A 22 28.67 -5.19 20.96
C ASN A 22 29.39 -4.89 22.29
N ASP A 23 29.05 -3.78 22.96
CA ASP A 23 29.79 -3.32 24.13
C ASP A 23 29.22 -3.90 25.44
N GLN A 24 27.99 -4.45 25.47
CA GLN A 24 27.39 -5.03 26.69
C GLN A 24 26.44 -6.22 26.45
N GLN A 25 26.64 -7.31 27.21
CA GLN A 25 25.62 -8.33 27.49
C GLN A 25 24.93 -8.03 28.83
N GLY A 26 23.59 -8.00 28.86
CA GLY A 26 22.82 -7.85 30.09
C GLY A 26 21.65 -6.87 29.98
N PRO A 27 20.90 -6.61 31.06
CA PRO A 27 19.68 -5.78 31.06
C PRO A 27 19.90 -4.30 30.64
N PHE A 28 21.15 -3.83 30.63
CA PHE A 28 21.54 -2.49 30.14
C PHE A 28 21.82 -2.43 28.62
N SER A 29 21.79 -3.58 27.94
CA SER A 29 21.78 -3.71 26.46
C SER A 29 20.39 -3.45 25.86
N SER A 30 19.48 -2.82 26.62
CA SER A 30 18.15 -2.51 26.12
C SER A 30 18.26 -1.39 25.07
N VAL A 31 17.78 -1.68 23.87
CA VAL A 31 17.72 -0.73 22.76
C VAL A 31 16.27 -0.28 22.61
N LYS A 32 16.07 1.02 22.50
CA LYS A 32 14.80 1.62 22.15
C LYS A 32 14.73 1.93 20.67
N TYR A 33 13.65 1.49 20.04
CA TYR A 33 13.34 1.79 18.65
C TYR A 33 12.34 2.93 18.55
N SER A 34 12.58 3.84 17.60
CA SER A 34 11.68 4.96 17.30
C SER A 34 11.65 5.25 15.81
N VAL A 35 10.53 5.81 15.34
CA VAL A 35 10.41 6.35 13.99
C VAL A 35 10.92 7.79 14.01
N LEU A 36 11.85 8.12 13.11
CA LEU A 36 12.39 9.46 12.98
C LEU A 36 11.38 10.38 12.31
N SER A 37 11.28 11.61 12.80
CA SER A 37 10.44 12.63 12.15
C SER A 37 10.95 12.93 10.75
N GLY A 38 10.05 12.86 9.77
CA GLY A 38 10.39 13.07 8.37
C GLY A 38 9.24 12.69 7.43
N PRO A 39 9.50 12.67 6.11
CA PRO A 39 8.53 12.22 5.13
C PRO A 39 8.00 10.83 5.47
N HIS A 40 6.68 10.65 5.38
CA HIS A 40 5.98 9.37 5.61
C HIS A 40 6.17 8.74 7.00
N SER A 41 6.72 9.49 7.97
CA SER A 41 6.85 9.02 9.36
C SER A 41 5.50 8.76 10.05
N ASP A 42 4.41 9.31 9.51
CA ASP A 42 3.03 9.10 9.97
C ASP A 42 2.46 7.71 9.61
N TYR A 43 3.13 6.95 8.72
CA TYR A 43 2.68 5.62 8.31
C TYR A 43 2.96 4.53 9.34
N PHE A 44 3.94 4.71 10.22
CA PHE A 44 4.36 3.67 11.15
C PHE A 44 4.60 4.20 12.56
N GLU A 45 4.49 3.30 13.53
CA GLU A 45 4.95 3.51 14.89
C GLU A 45 5.47 2.20 15.49
N PHE A 46 6.35 2.29 16.49
CA PHE A 46 6.73 1.13 17.27
C PHE A 46 5.69 0.93 18.39
N GLU A 47 4.91 -0.14 18.31
CA GLU A 47 3.94 -0.50 19.35
C GLU A 47 4.66 -0.82 20.68
N ASN A 48 5.82 -1.47 20.57
CA ASN A 48 6.71 -1.72 21.69
C ASN A 48 8.14 -1.35 21.28
N GLU A 49 8.62 -0.23 21.83
CA GLU A 49 9.96 0.32 21.57
C GLU A 49 11.10 -0.62 22.01
N LEU A 50 10.86 -1.58 22.91
CA LEU A 50 11.89 -2.50 23.40
C LEU A 50 11.95 -3.81 22.60
N GLU A 51 10.82 -4.25 22.06
CA GLU A 51 10.73 -5.46 21.23
C GLU A 51 10.97 -5.19 19.73
N GLY A 52 10.99 -3.92 19.33
CA GLY A 52 11.16 -3.54 17.92
C GLY A 52 9.97 -3.94 17.06
N THR A 53 8.76 -3.98 17.64
CA THR A 53 7.52 -4.32 16.92
C THR A 53 6.96 -3.09 16.23
N LEU A 54 7.04 -3.06 14.90
CA LEU A 54 6.54 -1.95 14.07
C LEU A 54 5.12 -2.25 13.59
N VAL A 55 4.22 -1.28 13.74
CA VAL A 55 2.83 -1.37 13.29
C VAL A 55 2.53 -0.32 12.22
N LEU A 56 1.63 -0.67 11.30
CA LEU A 56 1.09 0.24 10.31
C LEU A 56 0.04 1.16 10.96
N LYS A 57 0.18 2.48 10.81
CA LYS A 57 -0.71 3.48 11.42
C LYS A 57 -1.65 4.15 10.42
N LYS A 58 -1.31 4.11 9.14
CA LYS A 58 -2.04 4.77 8.06
C LYS A 58 -2.27 3.80 6.91
N SER A 59 -3.43 3.90 6.26
CA SER A 59 -3.73 3.09 5.09
C SER A 59 -2.72 3.35 3.98
N LEU A 60 -2.45 2.30 3.22
CA LEU A 60 -1.62 2.33 2.02
C LEU A 60 -2.53 2.38 0.79
N ASP A 61 -1.99 2.89 -0.30
CA ASP A 61 -2.69 3.04 -1.58
C ASP A 61 -1.61 2.97 -2.67
N TYR A 62 -1.65 1.91 -3.46
CA TYR A 62 -0.64 1.60 -4.46
C TYR A 62 -0.66 2.65 -5.59
N GLU A 63 -1.84 3.12 -5.99
CA GLU A 63 -2.05 4.13 -7.03
C GLU A 63 -1.38 5.45 -6.67
N SER A 64 -1.47 5.87 -5.41
CA SER A 64 -0.87 7.11 -4.93
C SER A 64 0.62 6.98 -4.60
N LEU A 65 1.04 5.88 -3.95
CA LEU A 65 2.40 5.79 -3.39
C LEU A 65 2.93 4.34 -3.38
N LYS A 66 3.56 3.96 -4.50
CA LYS A 66 4.10 2.60 -4.73
C LYS A 66 5.31 2.24 -3.86
N GLN A 67 6.15 3.22 -3.57
CA GLN A 67 7.37 3.03 -2.78
C GLN A 67 7.72 4.31 -2.02
N PHE A 68 8.14 4.15 -0.77
CA PHE A 68 8.59 5.26 0.05
C PHE A 68 9.57 4.80 1.14
N ASP A 69 10.32 5.76 1.67
CA ASP A 69 11.33 5.54 2.70
C ASP A 69 10.90 6.17 4.02
N VAL A 70 11.20 5.49 5.13
CA VAL A 70 10.94 5.93 6.50
C VAL A 70 12.20 5.80 7.34
N GLY A 71 12.62 6.87 8.01
CA GLY A 71 13.75 6.82 8.93
C GLY A 71 13.38 6.16 10.25
N ILE A 72 14.23 5.25 10.74
CA ILE A 72 14.08 4.61 12.06
C ILE A 72 15.39 4.72 12.84
N ARG A 73 15.29 4.75 14.17
CA ARG A 73 16.42 4.87 15.08
C ARG A 73 16.39 3.78 16.13
N ALA A 74 17.54 3.18 16.36
CA ALA A 74 17.87 2.37 17.53
C ALA A 74 18.73 3.21 18.49
N GLN A 75 18.36 3.30 19.75
CA GLN A 75 19.09 4.06 20.77
C GLN A 75 19.36 3.18 21.99
N ASP A 76 20.61 3.18 22.47
CA ASP A 76 20.98 2.49 23.71
C ASP A 76 20.59 3.29 24.96
N HIS A 77 20.76 2.66 26.13
CA HIS A 77 20.57 3.30 27.43
C HIS A 77 21.89 3.77 28.08
N GLY A 78 22.94 4.02 27.28
CA GLY A 78 24.23 4.50 27.76
C GLY A 78 24.19 5.94 28.28
N ASP A 79 25.25 6.35 28.98
CA ASP A 79 25.49 7.74 29.39
C ASP A 79 26.89 8.20 28.93
N PRO A 80 27.00 9.03 27.88
CA PRO A 80 25.92 9.54 27.03
C PRO A 80 25.36 8.42 26.10
N PRO A 81 24.09 8.54 25.65
CA PRO A 81 23.48 7.52 24.81
C PRO A 81 24.03 7.55 23.38
N LYS A 82 24.24 6.37 22.80
CA LYS A 82 24.56 6.22 21.37
C LYS A 82 23.30 5.82 20.59
N ASN A 83 23.28 6.20 19.32
CA ASN A 83 22.19 5.89 18.39
C ASN A 83 22.72 5.39 17.06
N ALA A 84 21.91 4.56 16.41
CA ALA A 84 22.10 4.08 15.05
C ALA A 84 20.81 4.32 14.26
N ASP A 85 20.95 5.06 13.17
CA ASP A 85 19.83 5.40 12.28
C ASP A 85 19.91 4.55 11.02
N THR A 86 18.75 4.14 10.51
CA THR A 86 18.65 3.46 9.21
C THR A 86 17.35 3.84 8.51
N THR A 87 17.28 3.52 7.22
CA THR A 87 16.13 3.78 6.38
C THR A 87 15.39 2.48 6.10
N LEU A 88 14.09 2.47 6.40
CA LEU A 88 13.17 1.42 6.01
C LEU A 88 12.54 1.77 4.66
N THR A 89 12.95 1.08 3.60
CA THR A 89 12.28 1.17 2.29
C THR A 89 11.06 0.27 2.26
N VAL A 90 9.90 0.86 1.98
CA VAL A 90 8.60 0.19 1.91
C VAL A 90 8.15 0.11 0.45
N HIS A 91 7.81 -1.09 0.01
CA HIS A 91 7.17 -1.36 -1.27
C HIS A 91 5.71 -1.72 -1.02
N VAL A 92 4.79 -0.93 -1.56
CA VAL A 92 3.37 -1.23 -1.52
C VAL A 92 3.09 -2.29 -2.58
N ILE A 93 2.39 -3.35 -2.20
CA ILE A 93 1.97 -4.42 -3.09
C ILE A 93 0.52 -4.14 -3.49
N ASP A 94 0.36 -3.91 -4.78
CA ASP A 94 -0.90 -3.78 -5.50
C ASP A 94 -1.86 -4.93 -5.16
N ALA A 95 -3.12 -4.61 -4.90
CA ALA A 95 -4.20 -5.55 -4.67
C ALA A 95 -5.37 -5.24 -5.62
N ASP A 96 -6.14 -6.27 -5.97
CA ASP A 96 -7.38 -6.15 -6.76
C ASP A 96 -8.49 -5.48 -5.92
N ASP A 97 -8.40 -4.16 -5.77
CA ASP A 97 -9.30 -3.36 -4.95
C ASP A 97 -9.94 -2.17 -5.71
N GLN A 98 -9.60 -1.99 -6.99
CA GLN A 98 -10.25 -1.02 -7.87
C GLN A 98 -11.25 -1.69 -8.82
N ASN A 99 -12.54 -1.44 -8.58
CA ASN A 99 -13.57 -1.91 -9.51
C ASN A 99 -13.46 -1.17 -10.87
N PRO A 100 -13.68 -1.85 -12.01
CA PRO A 100 -13.69 -1.23 -13.33
C PRO A 100 -14.69 -0.09 -13.41
N LYS A 101 -14.25 1.07 -13.93
CA LYS A 101 -15.12 2.22 -14.20
C LYS A 101 -15.37 2.35 -15.70
N PHE A 102 -16.63 2.46 -16.08
CA PHE A 102 -17.01 2.82 -17.45
C PHE A 102 -16.49 4.22 -17.79
N LEU A 103 -16.02 4.42 -19.02
CA LEU A 103 -15.52 5.71 -19.47
C LEU A 103 -16.64 6.75 -19.67
N ASP A 104 -17.85 6.30 -20.00
CA ASP A 104 -19.02 7.16 -20.19
C ASP A 104 -20.14 6.77 -19.21
N ASP A 105 -20.81 7.76 -18.61
CA ASP A 105 -22.01 7.54 -17.78
C ASP A 105 -23.19 6.98 -18.59
N ARG A 106 -23.17 7.14 -19.91
CA ARG A 106 -24.22 6.67 -20.81
C ARG A 106 -23.69 6.36 -22.21
N TYR A 107 -23.86 5.12 -22.64
CA TYR A 107 -23.64 4.69 -24.01
C TYR A 107 -24.95 4.79 -24.81
N THR A 108 -24.91 5.47 -25.97
CA THR A 108 -26.08 5.62 -26.86
C THR A 108 -25.79 5.01 -28.22
N ALA A 109 -26.77 4.27 -28.77
CA ALA A 109 -26.73 3.78 -30.15
C ALA A 109 -27.88 4.41 -30.96
N VAL A 110 -27.64 4.67 -32.24
CA VAL A 110 -28.66 5.16 -33.17
C VAL A 110 -29.25 3.98 -33.92
N VAL A 111 -30.57 3.85 -33.88
CA VAL A 111 -31.32 2.88 -34.67
C VAL A 111 -31.82 3.56 -35.94
N PRO A 112 -31.45 3.09 -37.14
CA PRO A 112 -31.99 3.62 -38.38
C PRO A 112 -33.49 3.33 -38.48
N GLU A 113 -34.30 4.35 -38.79
CA GLU A 113 -35.70 4.17 -39.16
C GLU A 113 -35.82 3.95 -40.69
N PRO A 114 -36.79 3.13 -41.16
CA PRO A 114 -37.81 2.41 -40.39
C PRO A 114 -37.32 1.06 -39.83
N PRO A 115 -37.68 0.70 -38.58
CA PRO A 115 -37.39 -0.62 -38.05
C PRO A 115 -38.25 -1.67 -38.78
N VAL A 116 -37.61 -2.54 -39.58
CA VAL A 116 -38.29 -3.64 -40.26
C VAL A 116 -38.54 -4.76 -39.25
N LYS A 117 -39.82 -5.12 -39.04
CA LYS A 117 -40.22 -6.21 -38.14
C LYS A 117 -39.55 -7.52 -38.58
N GLY A 118 -38.68 -8.08 -37.74
CA GLY A 118 -37.94 -9.32 -38.01
C GLY A 118 -36.55 -9.13 -38.64
N ALA A 119 -36.13 -7.89 -38.94
CA ALA A 119 -34.76 -7.62 -39.34
C ALA A 119 -33.80 -7.65 -38.14
N LEU A 120 -32.60 -8.18 -38.36
CA LEU A 120 -31.52 -8.14 -37.38
C LEU A 120 -31.09 -6.67 -37.21
N LEU A 121 -31.30 -6.12 -36.02
CA LEU A 121 -30.83 -4.78 -35.68
C LEU A 121 -29.34 -4.86 -35.37
N ILE A 122 -28.50 -4.40 -36.30
CA ILE A 122 -27.05 -4.24 -36.08
C ILE A 122 -26.83 -2.81 -35.59
N VAL A 123 -26.79 -2.65 -34.26
CA VAL A 123 -26.30 -1.43 -33.63
C VAL A 123 -24.79 -1.57 -33.42
N SER A 124 -24.02 -0.60 -33.90
CA SER A 124 -22.61 -0.44 -33.55
C SER A 124 -22.52 0.69 -32.51
N PRO A 125 -22.76 0.42 -31.22
CA PRO A 125 -22.44 1.42 -30.20
C PRO A 125 -20.95 1.76 -30.27
N ARG A 126 -20.56 2.93 -29.73
CA ARG A 126 -19.16 3.16 -29.37
C ARG A 126 -18.67 2.01 -28.51
N GLU A 127 -17.38 1.65 -28.63
CA GLU A 127 -16.78 0.63 -27.76
C GLU A 127 -17.07 0.97 -26.30
N ILE A 128 -17.67 0.03 -25.59
CA ILE A 128 -17.85 0.13 -24.15
C ILE A 128 -16.48 -0.21 -23.56
N LEU A 129 -15.84 0.81 -23.02
CA LEU A 129 -14.53 0.70 -22.42
C LEU A 129 -14.67 0.90 -20.91
N SER A 130 -14.02 0.04 -20.17
CA SER A 130 -13.82 0.19 -18.73
C SER A 130 -12.34 0.08 -18.44
N LEU A 131 -11.88 0.88 -17.49
CA LEU A 131 -10.50 0.88 -17.04
C LEU A 131 -10.48 0.36 -15.61
N ASP A 132 -9.66 -0.66 -15.41
CA ASP A 132 -9.17 -1.15 -14.13
C ASP A 132 -7.78 -0.53 -13.91
N GLN A 133 -7.54 0.05 -12.74
CA GLN A 133 -6.27 0.72 -12.45
C GLN A 133 -5.21 -0.23 -11.89
N ASP A 134 -5.59 -1.47 -11.55
CA ASP A 134 -4.72 -2.46 -10.93
C ASP A 134 -3.69 -2.97 -11.95
N VAL A 135 -2.41 -2.99 -11.55
CA VAL A 135 -1.29 -3.30 -12.46
C VAL A 135 -1.06 -4.80 -12.52
N GLY A 136 -1.42 -5.40 -13.67
CA GLY A 136 -1.06 -6.79 -13.99
C GLY A 136 -1.93 -7.84 -13.30
N ILE A 137 -2.94 -7.42 -12.54
CA ILE A 137 -3.99 -8.29 -11.98
C ILE A 137 -5.17 -8.24 -12.95
N GLY A 138 -5.01 -8.89 -14.10
CA GLY A 138 -5.98 -8.80 -15.19
C GLY A 138 -7.23 -9.67 -14.94
N ALA A 139 -8.32 -9.09 -14.47
CA ALA A 139 -9.64 -9.69 -14.64
C ALA A 139 -10.16 -9.38 -16.06
N PRO A 140 -10.52 -10.37 -16.89
CA PRO A 140 -11.23 -10.10 -18.13
C PRO A 140 -12.57 -9.45 -17.81
N ILE A 141 -12.77 -8.24 -18.33
CA ILE A 141 -14.02 -7.51 -18.13
C ILE A 141 -15.07 -8.06 -19.10
N TYR A 142 -16.12 -8.68 -18.55
CA TYR A 142 -17.22 -9.25 -19.33
C TYR A 142 -18.37 -8.25 -19.43
N TYR A 143 -18.81 -7.97 -20.66
CA TYR A 143 -20.05 -7.25 -20.94
C TYR A 143 -21.12 -8.27 -21.37
N THR A 144 -22.33 -8.20 -20.81
CA THR A 144 -23.48 -9.04 -21.18
C THR A 144 -24.62 -8.20 -21.76
#